data_AF-A0A7X6H9L0-F1
#
_entry.id   AF-A0A7X6H9L0-F1
#
_cell.length_a   1.000
_cell.length_b   1.000
_cell.length_c   1.000
_cell.angle_alpha   90.00
_cell.angle_beta   90.00
_cell.angle_gamma   90.00
#
_symmetry.space_group_name_H-M   'P 1'
#
loop_
_entity.id
_entity.type
_entity.pdbx_description
1 polymer ?
#
loop_
_entity_poly.entity_id
_entity_poly.type
_entity_poly.pdbx_seq_one_letter_code
_entity_poly.pdbx_strand_id
1 'polypeptide(L)' 'MTDTTLTDNTAGIGIDSLPGLRQGELIEARQGGVVRERGRVDMVAPHLGVVWIVGSGLGTRRMLDLQEWEIRILPEP' A
#
# COMPACT_ATOMS: atom_id res chain seq x y z
N MET A 1 31.78 -25.06 21.68
CA MET A 1 31.61 -25.28 20.23
C MET A 1 30.68 -24.19 19.76
N THR A 2 31.19 -23.29 18.94
CA THR A 2 30.59 -22.01 18.54
C THR A 2 29.58 -22.17 17.41
N ASP A 3 28.89 -21.06 17.13
CA ASP A 3 28.05 -20.71 15.97
C ASP A 3 26.57 -21.08 16.02
N THR A 4 25.60 -20.21 15.73
CA THR A 4 25.58 -18.74 15.52
C THR A 4 24.12 -18.31 15.70
N THR A 5 23.87 -17.33 16.56
CA THR A 5 22.57 -16.64 16.64
C THR A 5 22.44 -15.74 15.41
N LEU A 6 21.65 -16.16 14.43
CA LEU A 6 21.26 -15.30 13.32
C LEU A 6 20.13 -14.38 13.80
N THR A 7 20.51 -13.21 14.29
CA THR A 7 19.59 -12.10 14.51
C THR A 7 19.26 -11.55 13.13
N ASP A 8 18.08 -11.88 12.59
CA ASP A 8 17.55 -11.15 11.44
C ASP A 8 16.63 -10.05 11.95
N ASN A 9 17.25 -8.91 12.20
CA ASN A 9 16.65 -7.63 12.49
C ASN A 9 16.26 -6.96 11.17
N THR A 10 15.19 -7.47 10.56
CA THR A 10 14.49 -6.80 9.46
C THR A 10 13.14 -6.33 9.99
N ALA A 11 13.05 -5.04 10.30
CA ALA A 11 11.77 -4.34 10.46
C ALA A 11 11.14 -4.15 9.07
N GLY A 12 10.86 -5.27 8.39
CA GLY A 12 10.01 -5.31 7.21
C GLY A 12 8.59 -5.43 7.71
N ILE A 13 7.77 -4.42 7.47
CA ILE A 13 6.33 -4.56 7.66
C ILE A 13 5.90 -5.74 6.78
N GLY A 14 5.58 -6.86 7.42
CA GLY A 14 5.10 -8.05 6.75
C GLY A 14 3.88 -7.67 5.91
N ILE A 15 3.93 -8.03 4.63
CA ILE A 15 2.84 -7.83 3.65
C ILE A 15 1.53 -8.50 4.12
N ASP A 16 1.63 -9.38 5.11
CA ASP A 16 0.52 -10.05 5.81
C ASP A 16 -0.26 -9.13 6.76
N SER A 17 0.07 -7.84 6.86
CA SER A 17 -0.60 -6.90 7.77
C SER A 17 -0.85 -5.51 7.15
N LEU A 18 -1.53 -5.47 6.00
CA LEU A 18 -2.46 -4.37 5.71
C LEU A 18 -3.90 -4.80 6.04
N PRO A 19 -4.27 -4.97 7.33
CA PRO A 19 -5.66 -5.20 7.67
C PRO A 19 -6.44 -3.93 7.37
N GLY A 20 -7.19 -3.90 6.27
CA GLY A 20 -8.25 -2.88 6.09
C GLY A 20 -8.41 -2.27 4.71
N LEU A 21 -7.49 -2.48 3.76
CA LEU A 21 -7.72 -1.95 2.42
C LEU A 21 -8.79 -2.79 1.70
N ARG A 22 -9.90 -2.15 1.34
CA ARG A 22 -11.05 -2.79 0.68
C ARG A 22 -11.37 -2.04 -0.61
N GLN A 23 -11.99 -2.75 -1.55
CA GLN A 23 -12.55 -2.11 -2.73
C GLN A 23 -13.56 -1.03 -2.32
N GLY A 24 -13.49 0.13 -2.97
CA GLY A 24 -14.32 1.31 -2.70
C GLY A 24 -13.70 2.33 -1.74
N GLU A 25 -12.72 1.94 -0.91
CA GLU A 25 -12.04 2.82 0.04
C GLU A 25 -11.37 3.99 -0.68
N LEU A 26 -11.52 5.20 -0.14
CA LEU A 26 -10.81 6.37 -0.62
C LEU A 26 -9.40 6.37 0.00
N ILE A 27 -8.38 6.48 -0.83
CA ILE A 27 -7.00 6.47 -0.36
C ILE A 27 -6.18 7.62 -0.93
N GLU A 28 -5.09 7.88 -0.25
CA GLU A 28 -4.01 8.76 -0.65
C GLU A 28 -2.72 7.95 -0.72
N ALA A 29 -2.01 8.08 -1.85
CA ALA A 29 -0.71 7.46 -2.04
C ALA A 29 0.38 8.52 -2.06
N ARG A 30 1.38 8.32 -1.21
CA ARG A 30 2.55 9.19 -1.07
C ARG A 30 3.82 8.50 -1.54
N GLN A 31 4.71 9.27 -2.13
CA GLN A 31 6.07 8.86 -2.43
C GLN A 31 7.02 9.97 -1.94
N GLY A 32 7.97 9.60 -1.09
CA GLY A 32 8.87 10.57 -0.46
C GLY A 32 8.13 11.63 0.36
N GLY A 33 7.05 11.26 1.05
CA GLY A 33 6.23 12.16 1.87
C GLY A 33 5.27 13.08 1.08
N VAL A 34 5.38 13.12 -0.25
CA VAL A 34 4.52 13.94 -1.11
C VAL A 34 3.37 13.11 -1.65
N VAL A 35 2.15 13.66 -1.55
CA VAL A 35 0.94 13.08 -2.13
C VAL A 35 1.03 13.18 -3.65
N ARG A 36 1.03 12.04 -4.34
CA ARG A 36 1.05 12.02 -5.82
C ARG A 36 -0.29 11.58 -6.38
N GLU A 37 -0.95 10.66 -5.70
CA GLU A 37 -2.20 10.07 -6.19
C GLU A 37 -3.27 10.06 -5.10
N ARG A 38 -4.51 10.24 -5.53
CA ARG A 38 -5.72 10.06 -4.72
C ARG A 38 -6.79 9.38 -5.57
N GLY A 39 -7.49 8.43 -4.98
CA GLY A 39 -8.51 7.68 -5.70
C GLY A 39 -9.18 6.62 -4.85
N ARG A 40 -10.23 6.01 -5.40
CA ARG A 40 -10.89 4.88 -4.76
C ARG A 40 -10.21 3.59 -5.15
N VAL A 41 -10.07 2.67 -4.20
CA VAL A 41 -9.55 1.33 -4.44
C VAL A 41 -10.51 0.60 -5.37
N ASP A 42 -9.99 0.14 -6.50
CA ASP A 42 -10.71 -0.69 -7.44
C ASP A 42 -10.45 -2.17 -7.18
N MET A 43 -9.21 -2.54 -6.84
CA MET A 43 -8.82 -3.91 -6.57
C MET A 43 -7.60 -3.96 -5.66
N VAL A 44 -7.56 -4.96 -4.77
CA VAL A 44 -6.39 -5.25 -3.92
C VAL A 44 -5.86 -6.63 -4.29
N ALA A 45 -4.56 -6.74 -4.55
CA ALA A 45 -3.89 -8.03 -4.73
C ALA A 45 -2.74 -8.15 -3.72
N PRO A 46 -3.03 -8.57 -2.47
CA PRO A 46 -2.03 -8.62 -1.41
C PRO A 46 -0.85 -9.55 -1.75
N HIS A 47 -1.15 -10.68 -2.39
CA HIS A 47 -0.14 -11.67 -2.83
C HIS A 47 0.84 -11.14 -3.87
N LEU A 48 0.52 -10.02 -4.53
CA LEU A 48 1.39 -9.32 -5.47
C LEU A 48 1.99 -8.04 -4.86
N GLY A 49 1.58 -7.66 -3.64
CA GLY A 49 2.01 -6.41 -3.03
C GLY A 49 1.50 -5.16 -3.77
N VAL A 50 0.37 -5.24 -4.47
CA VAL A 50 -0.16 -4.10 -5.27
C VAL A 50 -1.62 -3.79 -4.98
N VAL A 51 -1.98 -2.52 -5.22
CA VAL A 51 -3.36 -2.04 -5.23
C VAL A 51 -3.64 -1.29 -6.54
N TRP A 52 -4.83 -1.48 -7.10
CA TRP A 52 -5.34 -0.62 -8.16
C TRP A 52 -6.30 0.41 -7.60
N ILE A 53 -6.14 1.65 -8.06
CA ILE A 53 -7.05 2.75 -7.77
C ILE A 53 -7.63 3.34 -9.05
N VAL A 54 -8.83 3.89 -8.95
CA VAL A 54 -9.39 4.81 -9.93
C VAL A 54 -9.20 6.22 -9.40
N GLY A 55 -8.37 7.01 -10.08
CA GLY A 55 -8.06 8.37 -9.67
C GLY A 55 -9.28 9.28 -9.74
N SER A 56 -9.42 10.18 -8.76
CA SER A 56 -10.58 11.10 -8.65
C SER A 56 -10.70 12.14 -9.76
N GLY A 57 -9.70 12.23 -10.65
CA GLY A 57 -9.70 13.09 -11.84
C GLY A 57 -10.38 12.41 -13.02
N LEU A 58 -9.59 12.09 -14.06
CA LEU A 58 -10.07 11.52 -15.34
C LEU A 58 -10.53 10.05 -15.25
N GLY A 59 -10.70 9.49 -14.04
CA GLY A 59 -11.07 8.09 -13.86
C GLY A 59 -10.01 7.08 -14.32
N THR A 60 -8.76 7.51 -14.47
CA THR A 60 -7.67 6.63 -14.90
C THR A 60 -7.37 5.59 -13.82
N ARG A 61 -7.34 4.32 -14.22
CA ARG A 61 -6.92 3.21 -13.36
C ARG A 61 -5.40 3.19 -13.24
N ARG A 62 -4.88 3.14 -12.01
CA ARG A 62 -3.44 3.10 -11.72
C ARG A 62 -3.11 1.93 -10.80
N MET A 63 -2.00 1.27 -11.07
CA MET A 63 -1.42 0.25 -10.18
C MET A 63 -0.39 0.92 -9.29
N LEU A 64 -0.46 0.67 -7.99
CA LEU A 64 0.50 1.16 -6.99
C LEU A 64 1.16 -0.04 -6.31
N ASP A 65 2.48 -0.03 -6.28
CA ASP A 65 3.30 -0.97 -5.51
C ASP A 65 3.33 -0.56 -4.04
N LEU A 66 2.88 -1.45 -3.15
CA LEU A 66 2.79 -1.19 -1.71
C LEU A 66 4.17 -1.11 -1.02
N GLN A 67 5.24 -1.50 -1.71
CA GLN A 67 6.61 -1.31 -1.23
C GLN A 67 7.16 0.09 -1.57
N GLU A 68 6.70 0.70 -2.66
CA GLU A 68 7.15 2.03 -3.08
C GLU A 68 6.28 3.16 -2.56
N TRP A 69 5.00 2.86 -2.30
CA TRP A 69 3.97 3.83 -1.97
C TRP A 69 3.52 3.70 -0.51
N GLU A 70 3.58 4.81 0.22
CA GLU A 70 2.92 4.91 1.52
C GLU A 70 1.43 5.16 1.28
N ILE A 71 0.58 4.20 1.66
CA ILE A 71 -0.88 4.27 1.49
C ILE A 71 -1.54 4.69 2.80
N ARG A 72 -2.47 5.66 2.73
CA ARG A 72 -3.36 6.01 3.83
C ARG A 72 -4.81 5.98 3.37
N ILE A 73 -5.66 5.33 4.16
CA ILE A 73 -7.12 5.38 4.00
C ILE A 73 -7.59 6.74 4.48
N LEU A 74 -8.45 7.38 3.70
CA LEU A 74 -9.11 8.63 4.05
C LEU A 74 -10.54 8.33 4.52
N PRO A 75 -11.05 9.05 5.52
CA PRO A 75 -12.45 8.93 5.90
C PRO A 75 -13.34 9.30 4.71
N GLU A 76 -14.47 8.60 4.55
CA GLU A 76 -15.49 9.02 3.60
C GLU A 76 -16.06 10.38 4.04
N PRO A 77 -16.22 11.35 3.11
CA PRO A 77 -16.70 12.70 3.44
C PRO A 77 -18.15 12.74 3.94
#